data_AF-A0A0D9NII9-F1
#
_entry.id   AF-A0A0D9NII9-F1
#
_cell.length_a   1.000
_cell.length_b   1.000
_cell.length_c   1.000
_cell.angle_alpha   90.00
_cell.angle_beta   90.00
_cell.angle_gamma   90.00
#
_symmetry.space_group_name_H-M   'P 1'
#
loop_
_entity.id
_entity.type
_entity.pdbx_description
1 polymer ?
#
loop_
_entity_poly.entity_id
_entity_poly.type
_entity_poly.pdbx_seq_one_letter_code
_entity_poly.pdbx_strand_id
1 'polypeptide(L)'
;MALSEDQIRIIAENPLGDALKNIRIKLRHGDDVPSESIVASLLGALVTSSAALDLPAPDGTTDVAEKLFIIRRNVRRGTPKLENFKPLIDVVVTNSTDAEIWAAVIDLINTLHPGIPLPSTIAPTFKGTPVKTSSNRLADSETRDI
;
A
#
# COMPACT_ATOMS: atom_id res chain seq x y z
N MET A 1 -6.41 -3.57 -8.10
CA MET A 1 -5.58 -2.43 -8.54
C MET A 1 -4.42 -2.95 -9.40
N ALA A 2 -3.86 -2.13 -10.30
CA ALA A 2 -2.64 -2.50 -11.03
C ALA A 2 -1.39 -2.15 -10.21
N LEU A 3 -0.39 -3.04 -10.18
CA LEU A 3 0.87 -2.83 -9.48
C LEU A 3 1.82 -1.94 -10.28
N SER A 4 2.67 -1.16 -9.59
CA SER A 4 3.75 -0.42 -10.24
C SER A 4 4.90 -1.33 -10.66
N GLU A 5 5.76 -0.86 -11.58
CA GLU A 5 6.95 -1.61 -12.01
C GLU A 5 7.89 -1.94 -10.85
N ASP A 6 8.05 -1.02 -9.90
CA ASP A 6 8.84 -1.23 -8.69
C ASP A 6 8.25 -2.33 -7.80
N GLN A 7 6.92 -2.33 -7.61
CA GLN A 7 6.25 -3.39 -6.85
C GLN A 7 6.40 -4.75 -7.54
N ILE A 8 6.25 -4.80 -8.86
CA ILE A 8 6.45 -6.03 -9.64
C ILE A 8 7.88 -6.55 -9.49
N ARG A 9 8.89 -5.67 -9.52
CA ARG A 9 10.30 -6.03 -9.31
C ARG A 9 10.52 -6.65 -7.92
N ILE A 10 10.03 -6.00 -6.87
CA ILE A 10 10.13 -6.50 -5.48
C ILE A 10 9.52 -7.89 -5.34
N ILE A 11 8.35 -8.11 -5.95
CA ILE A 11 7.66 -9.41 -5.92
C ILE A 11 8.45 -10.48 -6.68
N ALA A 12 9.03 -10.13 -7.82
CA ALA A 12 9.83 -11.07 -8.61
C ALA A 12 11.12 -11.49 -7.88
N GLU A 13 11.73 -10.58 -7.12
CA GLU A 13 12.91 -10.85 -6.29
C GLU A 13 12.56 -11.67 -5.03
N ASN A 14 11.32 -11.61 -4.56
CA ASN A 14 10.84 -12.25 -3.34
C ASN A 14 9.57 -13.10 -3.58
N PRO A 15 9.66 -14.20 -4.36
CA PRO A 15 8.51 -15.03 -4.68
C PRO A 15 7.94 -15.74 -3.44
N LEU A 16 6.64 -15.99 -3.44
CA LEU A 16 5.93 -16.68 -2.34
C LEU A 16 6.29 -18.17 -2.27
N GLY A 17 6.74 -18.76 -3.38
CA GLY A 17 7.14 -20.16 -3.46
C GLY A 17 6.07 -21.11 -2.90
N ASP A 18 6.47 -22.02 -2.01
CA ASP A 18 5.58 -23.00 -1.38
C ASP A 18 4.84 -22.48 -0.13
N ALA A 19 5.03 -21.21 0.28
CA ALA A 19 4.50 -20.68 1.54
C ALA A 19 2.97 -20.83 1.66
N LEU A 20 2.25 -20.77 0.53
CA LEU A 20 0.79 -20.88 0.49
C LEU A 20 0.29 -22.28 0.16
N LYS A 21 1.16 -23.26 -0.13
CA LYS A 21 0.77 -24.60 -0.61
C LYS A 21 -0.22 -25.31 0.31
N ASN A 22 0.10 -25.38 1.60
CA ASN A 22 -0.79 -26.01 2.60
C ASN A 22 -2.10 -25.23 2.77
N ILE A 23 -2.04 -23.90 2.67
CA ILE A 23 -3.21 -23.03 2.83
C ILE A 23 -4.17 -23.20 1.65
N ARG A 24 -3.64 -23.29 0.42
CA ARG A 24 -4.41 -23.59 -0.79
C ARG A 24 -5.14 -24.93 -0.68
N ILE A 25 -4.47 -25.96 -0.14
CA ILE A 25 -5.10 -27.27 0.11
C ILE A 25 -6.28 -27.09 1.07
N LYS A 26 -6.10 -26.41 2.20
CA LYS A 26 -7.18 -26.19 3.17
C LYS A 26 -8.34 -25.38 2.60
N LEU A 27 -8.06 -24.33 1.83
CA LEU A 27 -9.09 -23.48 1.21
C LEU A 27 -9.93 -24.24 0.16
N ARG A 28 -9.33 -25.16 -0.61
CA ARG A 28 -10.05 -25.95 -1.62
C ARG A 28 -11.00 -27.01 -1.05
N HIS A 29 -10.76 -27.45 0.19
CA HIS A 29 -11.57 -28.47 0.86
C HIS A 29 -12.52 -27.87 1.90
N GLY A 30 -12.50 -26.56 2.10
CA GLY A 30 -13.36 -25.87 3.06
C GLY A 30 -14.76 -25.57 2.50
N ASP A 31 -15.68 -25.23 3.40
CA ASP A 31 -17.01 -24.72 3.05
C ASP A 31 -16.92 -23.35 2.32
N ASP A 32 -18.01 -22.93 1.68
CA ASP A 32 -18.14 -21.62 0.97
C ASP A 32 -17.79 -20.39 1.84
N VAL A 33 -17.80 -20.54 3.16
CA VAL A 33 -17.38 -19.50 4.11
C VAL A 33 -16.01 -19.90 4.70
N PRO A 34 -14.95 -19.12 4.40
CA PRO A 34 -13.61 -19.40 4.94
C PRO A 34 -13.62 -19.30 6.46
N SER A 35 -13.03 -20.28 7.15
CA SER A 35 -12.91 -20.21 8.60
C SER A 35 -11.89 -19.14 9.02
N GLU A 36 -12.13 -18.53 10.19
CA GLU A 36 -11.23 -17.52 10.77
C GLU A 36 -9.80 -18.04 10.90
N SER A 37 -9.62 -19.32 11.26
CA SER A 37 -8.31 -19.94 11.45
C SER A 37 -7.53 -20.06 10.12
N ILE A 38 -8.22 -20.34 9.02
CA ILE A 38 -7.60 -20.40 7.69
C ILE A 38 -7.22 -18.99 7.23
N VAL A 39 -8.10 -17.99 7.41
CA VAL A 39 -7.80 -16.59 7.10
C VAL A 39 -6.61 -16.09 7.91
N ALA A 40 -6.58 -16.34 9.22
CA ALA A 40 -5.45 -15.94 10.07
C ALA A 40 -4.15 -16.67 9.70
N SER A 41 -4.22 -17.89 9.17
CA SER A 41 -3.05 -18.62 8.66
C SER A 41 -2.55 -18.02 7.34
N LEU A 42 -3.47 -17.68 6.43
CA LEU A 42 -3.16 -17.00 5.17
C LEU A 42 -2.44 -15.68 5.40
N LEU A 43 -3.04 -14.81 6.23
CA LEU A 43 -2.41 -13.53 6.57
C LEU A 43 -1.06 -13.73 7.27
N GLY A 44 -0.94 -14.78 8.10
CA GLY A 44 0.33 -15.10 8.76
C GLY A 44 1.45 -15.45 7.78
N ALA A 45 1.15 -16.31 6.78
CA ALA A 45 2.12 -16.69 5.77
C ALA A 45 2.53 -15.50 4.89
N LEU A 46 1.58 -14.63 4.55
CA LEU A 46 1.84 -13.41 3.78
C LEU A 46 2.71 -12.41 4.57
N VAL A 47 2.43 -12.19 5.86
CA VAL A 47 3.24 -11.31 6.74
C VAL A 47 4.70 -11.75 6.80
N THR A 48 4.96 -13.05 6.80
CA THR A 48 6.33 -13.59 6.90
C THR A 48 7.11 -13.57 5.59
N SER A 49 6.50 -13.15 4.48
CA SER A 49 7.20 -13.03 3.21
C SER A 49 8.08 -11.79 3.18
N SER A 50 9.30 -11.90 2.65
CA SER A 50 10.19 -10.74 2.43
C SER A 50 9.53 -9.66 1.56
N ALA A 51 8.75 -10.07 0.55
CA ALA A 51 8.00 -9.13 -0.27
C ALA A 51 7.06 -8.24 0.55
N ALA A 52 6.50 -8.75 1.66
CA ALA A 52 5.61 -7.98 2.51
C ALA A 52 6.31 -6.80 3.20
N LEU A 53 7.58 -7.01 3.59
CA LEU A 53 8.41 -6.01 4.28
C LEU A 53 8.92 -4.94 3.30
N ASP A 54 9.16 -5.33 2.06
CA ASP A 54 9.70 -4.44 1.03
C ASP A 54 8.60 -3.68 0.27
N LEU A 55 7.37 -4.22 0.21
CA LEU A 55 6.25 -3.57 -0.46
C LEU A 55 5.69 -2.41 0.39
N PRO A 56 5.58 -1.19 -0.17
CA PRO A 56 4.95 -0.09 0.53
C PRO A 56 3.44 -0.31 0.67
N ALA A 57 2.89 0.00 1.84
CA ALA A 57 1.45 0.01 2.03
C ALA A 57 0.80 1.11 1.15
N PRO A 58 -0.46 0.93 0.72
CA PRO A 58 -1.14 1.89 -0.15
C PRO A 58 -1.28 3.30 0.43
N ASP A 59 -1.30 3.42 1.76
CA ASP A 59 -1.40 4.71 2.46
C ASP A 59 -0.04 5.42 2.61
N GLY A 60 1.05 4.79 2.14
CA GLY A 60 2.40 5.33 2.19
C GLY A 60 3.00 5.47 3.60
N THR A 61 2.34 4.92 4.64
CA THR A 61 2.78 5.11 6.04
C THR A 61 3.80 4.09 6.50
N THR A 62 3.68 2.86 6.01
CA THR A 62 4.34 1.64 6.53
C THR A 62 4.47 0.62 5.40
N ASP A 63 4.98 -0.56 5.68
CA ASP A 63 5.00 -1.69 4.74
C ASP A 63 3.72 -2.54 4.80
N VAL A 64 3.57 -3.42 3.80
CA VAL A 64 2.43 -4.33 3.70
C VAL A 64 2.40 -5.35 4.85
N ALA A 65 3.56 -5.80 5.37
CA ALA A 65 3.63 -6.75 6.48
C ALA A 65 3.00 -6.18 7.75
N GLU A 66 3.28 -4.93 8.09
CA GLU A 66 2.70 -4.27 9.26
C GLU A 66 1.16 -4.17 9.14
N LYS A 67 0.65 -3.75 7.97
CA LYS A 67 -0.80 -3.68 7.72
C LYS A 67 -1.46 -5.05 7.84
N LEU A 68 -0.87 -6.07 7.22
CA LEU A 68 -1.38 -7.45 7.30
C LEU A 68 -1.35 -7.98 8.73
N PHE A 69 -0.32 -7.65 9.52
CA PHE A 69 -0.24 -8.05 10.92
C PHE A 69 -1.36 -7.42 11.75
N ILE A 70 -1.66 -6.15 11.54
CA ILE A 70 -2.80 -5.47 12.18
C ILE A 70 -4.12 -6.15 11.80
N ILE A 71 -4.35 -6.37 10.50
CA ILE A 71 -5.57 -7.04 10.00
C ILE A 71 -5.71 -8.43 10.64
N ARG A 72 -4.63 -9.21 10.67
CA ARG A 72 -4.61 -10.56 11.28
C ARG A 72 -4.97 -10.54 12.76
N ARG A 73 -4.49 -9.55 13.53
CA ARG A 73 -4.85 -9.40 14.95
C ARG A 73 -6.33 -9.08 15.12
N ASN A 74 -6.89 -8.28 14.21
CA ASN A 74 -8.28 -7.87 14.28
C ASN A 74 -9.22 -9.01 13.86
N VAL A 75 -8.84 -9.87 12.90
CA VAL A 75 -9.63 -11.05 12.52
C VAL A 75 -10.02 -11.90 13.74
N ARG A 76 -9.09 -12.07 14.69
CA ARG A 76 -9.32 -12.77 15.97
C ARG A 76 -10.29 -12.07 16.93
N ARG A 77 -10.57 -10.80 16.67
CA ARG A 77 -11.51 -9.96 17.42
C ARG A 77 -12.86 -9.84 16.70
N GLY A 78 -13.05 -10.57 15.59
CA GLY A 78 -14.28 -10.57 14.80
C GLY A 78 -14.42 -9.41 13.80
N THR A 79 -13.38 -8.61 13.59
CA THR A 79 -13.37 -7.49 12.64
C THR A 79 -12.06 -7.48 11.85
N PRO A 80 -12.04 -7.39 10.52
CA PRO A 80 -13.15 -7.26 9.60
C PRO A 80 -13.88 -8.59 9.38
N LYS A 81 -15.09 -8.49 8.80
CA LYS A 81 -15.88 -9.67 8.45
C LYS A 81 -15.14 -10.57 7.45
N LEU A 82 -15.35 -11.87 7.57
CA LEU A 82 -14.69 -12.88 6.73
C LEU A 82 -15.03 -12.72 5.23
N GLU A 83 -16.19 -12.15 4.90
CA GLU A 83 -16.59 -11.81 3.53
C GLU A 83 -15.62 -10.84 2.82
N ASN A 84 -14.94 -9.97 3.57
CA ASN A 84 -13.97 -9.02 3.00
C ASN A 84 -12.71 -9.71 2.46
N PHE A 85 -12.45 -10.96 2.89
CA PHE A 85 -11.28 -11.73 2.46
C PHE A 85 -11.56 -12.60 1.23
N LYS A 86 -12.83 -12.71 0.78
CA LYS A 86 -13.21 -13.54 -0.37
C LYS A 86 -12.36 -13.24 -1.62
N PRO A 87 -12.17 -11.97 -2.04
CA PRO A 87 -11.38 -11.69 -3.24
C PRO A 87 -9.93 -12.20 -3.15
N LEU A 88 -9.29 -12.06 -1.98
CA LEU A 88 -7.93 -12.57 -1.77
C LEU A 88 -7.91 -14.10 -1.79
N ILE A 89 -8.90 -14.73 -1.18
CA ILE A 89 -9.01 -16.20 -1.11
C ILE A 89 -9.21 -16.78 -2.50
N ASP A 90 -10.09 -16.19 -3.31
CA ASP A 90 -10.35 -16.63 -4.68
C ASP A 90 -9.06 -16.66 -5.50
N VAL A 91 -8.27 -15.58 -5.46
CA VAL A 91 -6.96 -15.47 -6.15
C VAL A 91 -5.96 -16.52 -5.65
N VAL A 92 -5.92 -16.77 -4.34
CA VAL A 92 -5.03 -17.80 -3.77
C VAL A 92 -5.46 -19.21 -4.20
N VAL A 93 -6.78 -19.47 -4.27
CA VAL A 93 -7.34 -20.76 -4.66
C VAL A 93 -7.12 -21.03 -6.16
N THR A 94 -7.23 -20.02 -7.02
CA THR A 94 -7.06 -20.15 -8.48
C THR A 94 -5.62 -20.40 -8.93
N ASN A 95 -4.66 -20.55 -8.02
CA ASN A 95 -3.22 -20.63 -8.33
C ASN A 95 -2.75 -19.46 -9.20
N SER A 96 -3.27 -18.27 -8.92
CA SER A 96 -2.83 -17.04 -9.56
C SER A 96 -1.36 -16.75 -9.30
N THR A 97 -0.80 -15.87 -10.11
CA THR A 97 0.58 -15.40 -10.00
C THR A 97 0.80 -14.65 -8.68
N ASP A 98 2.05 -14.60 -8.21
CA ASP A 98 2.38 -13.86 -6.98
C ASP A 98 2.00 -12.38 -7.11
N ALA A 99 2.12 -11.79 -8.31
CA ALA A 99 1.68 -10.43 -8.59
C ALA A 99 0.17 -10.24 -8.38
N GLU A 100 -0.67 -11.16 -8.85
CA GLU A 100 -2.12 -11.11 -8.63
C GLU A 100 -2.47 -11.27 -7.16
N ILE A 101 -1.77 -12.14 -6.43
CA ILE A 101 -1.97 -12.33 -4.98
C ILE A 101 -1.64 -11.04 -4.23
N TRP A 102 -0.48 -10.42 -4.52
CA TRP A 102 -0.08 -9.16 -3.88
C TRP A 102 -0.98 -7.98 -4.27
N ALA A 103 -1.48 -7.94 -5.51
CA ALA A 103 -2.49 -6.96 -5.91
C ALA A 103 -3.77 -7.09 -5.08
N ALA A 104 -4.26 -8.32 -4.87
CA ALA A 104 -5.42 -8.58 -4.03
C ALA A 104 -5.17 -8.23 -2.55
N VAL A 105 -3.95 -8.40 -2.05
CA VAL A 105 -3.55 -7.96 -0.69
C VAL A 105 -3.62 -6.44 -0.57
N ILE A 106 -3.09 -5.71 -1.55
CA ILE A 106 -3.11 -4.24 -1.58
C ILE A 106 -4.55 -3.73 -1.65
N ASP A 107 -5.39 -4.35 -2.48
CA ASP A 107 -6.83 -4.04 -2.56
C ASP A 107 -7.55 -4.29 -1.23
N LEU A 108 -7.21 -5.39 -0.55
CA LEU A 108 -7.75 -5.70 0.78
C LEU A 108 -7.36 -4.63 1.80
N ILE A 109 -6.09 -4.21 1.83
CA ILE A 109 -5.63 -3.15 2.73
C ILE A 109 -6.37 -1.84 2.46
N ASN A 110 -6.49 -1.44 1.19
CA ASN A 110 -7.26 -0.25 0.80
C ASN A 110 -8.72 -0.30 1.25
N THR A 111 -9.34 -1.47 1.15
CA THR A 111 -10.75 -1.67 1.53
C THR A 111 -10.94 -1.57 3.05
N LEU A 112 -10.00 -2.11 3.83
CA LEU A 112 -10.10 -2.19 5.29
C LEU A 112 -9.59 -0.94 6.01
N HIS A 113 -8.61 -0.26 5.40
CA HIS A 113 -8.07 1.01 5.85
C HIS A 113 -8.05 1.94 4.64
N PRO A 114 -9.19 2.59 4.31
CA PRO A 114 -9.20 3.62 3.30
C PRO A 114 -8.28 4.73 3.81
N GLY A 115 -7.05 4.76 3.30
CA GLY A 115 -6.18 5.89 3.49
C GLY A 115 -6.94 7.13 3.03
N ILE A 116 -6.80 8.24 3.77
CA ILE A 116 -7.27 9.53 3.30
C ILE A 116 -6.70 9.69 1.88
N PRO A 117 -7.51 9.91 0.84
CA PRO A 117 -7.00 10.00 -0.52
C PRO A 117 -5.91 11.07 -0.52
N LEU A 118 -4.69 10.68 -0.88
CA LEU A 118 -3.62 11.65 -1.05
C LEU A 118 -4.16 12.71 -2.01
N PRO A 119 -4.17 14.01 -1.65
CA PRO A 119 -4.46 15.04 -2.61
C PRO A 119 -3.43 14.88 -3.72
N SER A 120 -3.93 14.51 -4.90
CA SER A 120 -3.18 14.35 -6.14
C SER A 120 -2.13 15.45 -6.19
N THR A 121 -0.86 15.05 -6.30
CA THR A 121 0.29 15.95 -6.31
C THR A 121 0.01 17.10 -7.27
N ILE A 122 -0.39 18.24 -6.71
CA ILE A 122 -0.53 19.47 -7.45
C ILE A 122 0.87 19.74 -7.98
N ALA A 123 1.02 19.67 -9.29
CA ALA A 123 2.26 20.01 -9.97
C ALA A 123 2.79 21.32 -9.37
N PRO A 124 4.09 21.45 -9.04
CA PRO A 124 4.61 22.71 -8.58
C PRO A 124 4.49 23.71 -9.73
N THR A 125 3.44 24.53 -9.73
CA THR A 125 3.37 25.73 -10.55
C THR A 125 4.26 26.78 -9.93
N PHE A 126 5.58 26.51 -9.96
CA PHE A 126 6.57 27.57 -9.92
C PHE A 126 6.51 28.31 -11.26
N LYS A 127 5.48 29.15 -11.43
CA LYS A 127 5.61 30.28 -12.33
C LYS A 127 6.51 31.27 -11.62
N GLY A 128 7.81 31.13 -11.87
CA GLY A 128 8.79 32.12 -11.46
C GLY A 128 8.34 33.49 -11.95
N THR A 129 7.92 34.36 -11.02
CA THR A 129 7.71 35.76 -11.31
C THR A 129 9.07 36.36 -11.62
N PRO A 130 9.30 36.97 -12.79
CA PRO A 130 10.58 37.62 -13.06
C PRO A 130 10.80 38.76 -12.07
N VAL A 131 11.87 38.70 -11.30
CA VAL A 131 12.32 39.80 -10.44
C VAL A 131 12.77 40.92 -11.37
N LYS A 132 11.95 41.97 -11.50
CA LYS A 132 12.34 43.20 -12.18
C LYS A 132 13.07 44.09 -11.18
N THR A 133 14.39 43.96 -11.09
CA THR A 133 15.23 44.96 -10.43
C THR A 133 15.20 46.24 -11.25
N SER A 134 14.29 47.16 -10.93
CA SER A 134 14.37 48.54 -11.38
C SER A 134 15.33 49.30 -10.47
N SER A 135 16.57 49.38 -10.93
CA SER A 135 17.54 50.39 -10.52
C SER A 135 17.00 51.78 -10.87
N ASN A 136 16.84 52.66 -9.89
CA ASN A 136 16.81 54.10 -10.12
C ASN A 136 17.95 54.74 -9.33
N ARG A 137 18.93 55.25 -10.08
CA ARG A 137 19.96 56.20 -9.62
C ARG A 137 19.47 57.62 -9.93
N LEU A 138 20.07 58.57 -9.21
CA LEU A 138 20.09 60.04 -9.35
C LEU A 138 19.12 60.74 -8.39
N ALA A 139 19.67 61.40 -7.35
CA ALA A 139 20.21 62.78 -7.32
C ALA A 139 19.05 63.72 -6.93
N ASP A 140 19.15 64.73 -6.07
CA ASP A 140 20.19 65.47 -5.36
C ASP A 140 19.43 66.36 -4.33
N SER A 141 20.18 67.08 -3.49
CA SER A 141 19.78 68.30 -2.76
C SER A 141 18.94 68.08 -1.48
N GLU A 142 19.10 68.79 -0.36
CA GLU A 142 20.04 69.82 0.11
C GLU A 142 19.65 70.17 1.59
N THR A 143 20.65 70.31 2.48
CA THR A 143 20.80 71.26 3.63
C THR A 143 19.70 71.39 4.71
N ARG A 144 20.02 71.06 5.98
CA ARG A 144 20.51 72.03 7.00
C ARG A 144 20.91 71.39 8.33
N ASP A 145 21.90 72.06 8.89
CA ASP A 145 22.75 71.82 10.05
C ASP A 145 22.08 72.25 11.37
N ILE A 146 22.58 71.69 12.48
CA ILE A 146 22.44 72.02 13.94
C ILE A 146 21.05 72.21 14.57
#